data_AF-A0A3B9RTL9-F1
#
_entry.id   AF-A0A3B9RTL9-F1
#
_cell.length_a   1.000
_cell.length_b   1.000
_cell.length_c   1.000
_cell.angle_alpha   90.00
_cell.angle_beta   90.00
_cell.angle_gamma   90.00
#
_symmetry.space_group_name_H-M   'P 1'
#
loop_
_entity.id
_entity.type
_entity.pdbx_description
1 polymer ?
#
loop_
_entity_poly.entity_id
_entity_poly.type
_entity_poly.pdbx_seq_one_letter_code
_entity_poly.pdbx_strand_id
1 'polypeptide(L)'
;MNLTKTSALIAVLASATSFAGTMGEINLPERLLLLEAGAAYSHSFYTNSATFPETITPAFPSGVAIDPARFYPNNFWGGYIGSSIYFPTNWLINTRLDMFASESKANLAAGTRQKLSPVHFSLSVDKVLGDFNAMSFGLGAGAIFENVNDGNMYVTLAPNNPPSQSVQGRTRIDPLVEAFVMYRFDNNFGVKFNAAYQIPLNNKFSNGDLNLNLGLNYSFPI
;
A
#
# COMPACT_ATOMS: atom_id res chain seq x y z
N MET A 1 -8.40 -1.75 -33.40
CA MET A 1 -7.64 -1.10 -32.31
C MET A 1 -8.46 0.06 -31.78
N ASN A 2 -8.74 0.10 -30.48
CA ASN A 2 -9.67 1.05 -29.84
C ASN A 2 -9.11 2.48 -29.82
N LEU A 3 -9.54 3.31 -30.77
CA LEU A 3 -9.21 4.74 -30.89
C LEU A 3 -9.53 5.56 -29.63
N THR A 4 -10.48 5.10 -28.81
CA THR A 4 -10.93 5.78 -27.59
C THR A 4 -9.92 5.78 -26.43
N LYS A 5 -9.03 4.78 -26.36
CA LYS A 5 -8.00 4.71 -25.30
C LYS A 5 -6.81 5.61 -25.60
N THR A 6 -6.46 5.78 -26.87
CA THR A 6 -5.37 6.65 -27.32
C THR A 6 -5.76 8.11 -27.19
N SER A 7 -7.01 8.47 -27.49
CA SER A 7 -7.53 9.83 -27.32
C SER A 7 -7.61 10.29 -25.86
N ALA A 8 -7.83 9.38 -24.90
CA ALA A 8 -7.78 9.72 -23.47
C ALA A 8 -6.35 10.01 -23.00
N LEU A 9 -5.37 9.23 -23.47
CA LEU A 9 -3.95 9.47 -23.19
C LEU A 9 -3.47 10.79 -23.82
N ILE A 10 -3.90 11.07 -25.06
CA ILE A 10 -3.59 12.31 -25.78
C ILE A 10 -4.32 13.51 -25.16
N ALA A 11 -5.53 13.36 -24.63
CA ALA A 11 -6.24 14.44 -23.93
C ALA A 11 -5.59 14.78 -22.59
N VAL A 12 -5.11 13.77 -21.84
CA VAL A 12 -4.32 13.97 -20.61
C VAL A 12 -2.98 14.65 -20.94
N LEU A 13 -2.28 14.20 -21.99
CA LEU A 13 -1.04 14.83 -22.47
C LEU A 13 -1.27 16.25 -23.00
N ALA A 14 -2.38 16.51 -23.71
CA ALA A 14 -2.72 17.83 -24.22
C ALA A 14 -3.10 18.81 -23.09
N SER A 15 -3.80 18.34 -22.05
CA SER A 15 -4.08 19.15 -20.85
C SER A 15 -2.83 19.48 -20.04
N ALA A 16 -1.75 18.69 -20.17
CA ALA A 16 -0.46 19.00 -19.58
C ALA A 16 0.33 20.08 -20.37
N THR A 17 -0.03 20.34 -21.63
CA THR A 17 0.69 21.29 -22.50
C THR A 17 0.12 22.71 -22.55
N SER A 18 -1.05 22.97 -21.95
CA SER A 18 -1.76 24.26 -22.12
C SER A 18 -1.61 25.27 -20.98
N PHE A 19 -0.70 25.08 -20.02
CA PHE A 19 -0.40 26.10 -19.00
C PHE A 19 1.11 26.29 -18.80
N ALA A 20 1.85 26.54 -19.88
CA ALA A 20 3.15 27.20 -19.82
C ALA A 20 2.96 28.73 -19.84
N GLY A 21 2.27 29.25 -18.82
CA GLY A 21 2.11 30.68 -18.59
C GLY A 21 3.20 31.19 -17.63
N THR A 22 4.35 31.57 -18.20
CA THR A 22 5.31 32.55 -17.66
C THR A 22 5.46 32.65 -16.12
N MET A 23 6.36 31.89 -15.49
CA MET A 23 7.00 32.29 -14.24
C MET A 23 8.45 31.80 -14.23
N GLY A 24 9.38 32.69 -13.87
CA GLY A 24 10.84 32.48 -13.96
C GLY A 24 11.41 31.45 -12.99
N GLU A 25 12.73 31.50 -12.77
CA GLU A 25 13.45 30.57 -11.88
C GLU A 25 12.75 30.40 -10.52
N ILE A 26 12.32 29.16 -10.27
CA ILE A 26 11.58 28.76 -9.08
C ILE A 26 12.58 28.58 -7.92
N ASN A 27 12.95 29.69 -7.28
CA ASN A 27 13.41 29.69 -5.90
C ASN A 27 12.15 29.72 -5.02
N LEU A 28 11.61 28.56 -4.61
CA LEU A 28 10.42 28.51 -3.76
C LEU A 28 10.77 28.16 -2.31
N PRO A 29 10.79 29.16 -1.39
CA PRO A 29 10.57 28.94 0.05
C PRO A 29 9.10 28.56 0.36
N GLU A 30 8.26 28.34 -0.64
CA GLU A 30 6.82 28.15 -0.51
C GLU A 30 6.45 26.69 -0.21
N ARG A 31 5.43 26.52 0.63
CA ARG A 31 4.88 25.20 0.97
C ARG A 31 4.15 24.67 -0.25
N LEU A 32 4.27 23.38 -0.53
CA LEU A 32 3.63 22.75 -1.67
C LEU A 32 2.60 21.71 -1.21
N LEU A 33 1.41 21.76 -1.79
CA LEU A 33 0.48 20.63 -1.78
C LEU A 33 0.77 19.75 -3.00
N LEU A 34 1.09 18.49 -2.75
CA LEU A 34 1.29 17.46 -3.77
C LEU A 34 0.05 16.59 -3.83
N LEU A 35 -0.50 16.40 -5.02
CA LEU A 35 -1.48 15.35 -5.29
C LEU A 35 -0.78 14.25 -6.08
N GLU A 36 -0.88 13.00 -5.62
CA GLU A 36 -0.16 11.87 -6.20
C GLU A 36 -1.07 10.70 -6.53
N ALA A 37 -0.75 10.00 -7.62
CA ALA A 37 -1.39 8.75 -7.98
C ALA A 37 -0.39 7.85 -8.72
N GLY A 38 -0.53 6.55 -8.56
CA GLY A 38 0.38 5.61 -9.21
C GLY A 38 0.13 4.15 -8.89
N ALA A 39 1.18 3.36 -9.07
CA ALA A 39 1.18 1.93 -8.80
C ALA A 39 1.57 1.65 -7.34
N ALA A 40 0.95 0.63 -6.76
CA ALA A 40 1.24 0.13 -5.43
C ALA A 40 1.59 -1.36 -5.48
N TYR A 41 2.52 -1.77 -4.63
CA TYR A 41 2.89 -3.15 -4.40
C TYR A 41 3.03 -3.40 -2.90
N SER A 42 2.50 -4.52 -2.42
CA SER A 42 2.68 -4.94 -1.03
C SER A 42 3.18 -6.37 -0.96
N HIS A 43 4.14 -6.61 -0.07
CA HIS A 43 4.59 -7.94 0.32
C HIS A 43 4.34 -8.19 1.81
N SER A 44 3.51 -9.17 2.11
CA SER A 44 3.24 -9.63 3.47
C SER A 44 4.22 -10.71 3.93
N PHE A 45 4.92 -10.43 5.01
CA PHE A 45 5.78 -11.39 5.69
C PHE A 45 4.97 -12.11 6.76
N TYR A 46 4.62 -13.37 6.53
CA TYR A 46 3.90 -14.17 7.52
C TYR A 46 4.83 -14.79 8.56
N THR A 47 4.30 -15.08 9.76
CA THR A 47 5.01 -15.87 10.77
C THR A 47 5.16 -17.32 10.28
N ASN A 48 6.10 -18.08 10.85
CA ASN A 48 6.25 -19.50 10.47
C ASN A 48 5.20 -20.41 11.13
N SER A 49 4.47 -19.87 12.13
CA SER A 49 3.52 -20.61 12.95
C SER A 49 2.57 -19.63 13.63
N ALA A 50 1.27 -19.81 13.42
CA ALA A 50 0.21 -19.07 14.09
C ALA A 50 -0.96 -20.00 14.43
N THR A 51 -1.52 -19.82 15.63
CA THR A 51 -2.76 -20.49 16.03
C THR A 51 -3.93 -19.52 15.84
N PHE A 52 -4.84 -19.90 14.96
CA PHE A 52 -6.04 -19.12 14.66
C PHE A 52 -7.19 -19.53 15.59
N PRO A 53 -8.01 -18.60 16.10
CA PRO A 53 -9.19 -18.92 16.90
C PRO A 53 -10.10 -19.98 16.25
N GLU A 54 -10.20 -19.94 14.92
CA GLU A 54 -10.96 -20.87 14.08
C GLU A 54 -10.46 -22.32 14.17
N THR A 55 -9.20 -22.52 14.54
CA THR A 55 -8.63 -23.87 14.74
C THR A 55 -8.96 -24.45 16.11
N ILE A 56 -9.48 -23.65 17.04
CA ILE A 56 -9.86 -24.09 18.38
C ILE A 56 -11.23 -24.76 18.29
N THR A 57 -11.26 -26.07 18.55
CA THR A 57 -12.48 -26.87 18.50
C THR A 57 -12.54 -27.79 19.72
N PRO A 58 -13.67 -28.45 20.03
CA PRO A 58 -13.71 -29.45 21.10
C PRO A 58 -12.69 -30.58 20.94
N ALA A 59 -12.33 -30.94 19.70
CA ALA A 59 -11.29 -31.94 19.41
C ALA A 59 -9.86 -31.37 19.53
N PHE A 60 -9.69 -30.06 19.32
CA PHE A 60 -8.42 -29.35 19.40
C PHE A 60 -8.54 -28.13 20.33
N PRO A 61 -8.62 -28.34 21.66
CA PRO A 61 -8.91 -27.26 22.63
C PRO A 61 -7.80 -26.21 22.73
N SER A 62 -6.58 -26.54 22.30
CA SER A 62 -5.46 -25.60 22.20
C SER A 62 -5.27 -25.00 20.80
N GLY A 63 -6.17 -25.33 19.86
CA GLY A 63 -6.04 -24.97 18.46
C GLY A 63 -4.95 -25.77 17.73
N VAL A 64 -4.80 -25.49 16.43
CA VAL A 64 -3.78 -26.09 15.58
C VAL A 64 -2.93 -24.97 15.01
N ALA A 65 -1.63 -25.03 15.28
CA ALA A 65 -0.68 -24.09 14.70
C ALA A 65 -0.51 -24.39 13.21
N ILE A 66 -0.68 -23.36 12.37
CA ILE A 66 -0.45 -23.45 10.93
C ILE A 66 0.59 -22.43 10.48
N ASP A 67 1.31 -22.75 9.41
CA ASP A 67 2.17 -21.82 8.70
C ASP A 67 1.29 -20.97 7.76
N PRO A 68 1.00 -19.70 8.09
CA PRO A 68 0.10 -18.87 7.29
C PRO A 68 0.64 -18.62 5.88
N ALA A 69 1.95 -18.66 5.67
CA ALA A 69 2.52 -18.53 4.33
C ALA A 69 2.10 -19.67 3.40
N ARG A 70 1.55 -20.78 3.88
CA ARG A 70 0.98 -21.84 3.02
C ARG A 70 -0.46 -21.57 2.59
N PHE A 71 -1.17 -20.70 3.30
CA PHE A 71 -2.60 -20.49 3.12
C PHE A 71 -2.92 -19.15 2.46
N TYR A 72 -2.13 -18.10 2.71
CA TYR A 72 -2.44 -16.74 2.27
C TYR A 72 -1.49 -16.23 1.18
N PRO A 73 -1.99 -15.44 0.21
CA PRO A 73 -1.15 -14.78 -0.79
C PRO A 73 -0.26 -13.73 -0.14
N ASN A 74 1.01 -13.67 -0.54
CA ASN A 74 1.99 -12.76 0.07
C ASN A 74 2.19 -11.48 -0.73
N ASN A 75 1.87 -11.47 -2.02
CA ASN A 75 2.18 -10.37 -2.93
C ASN A 75 0.88 -9.78 -3.43
N PHE A 76 0.76 -8.45 -3.40
CA PHE A 76 -0.42 -7.73 -3.85
C PHE A 76 0.00 -6.57 -4.76
N TRP A 77 -0.64 -6.47 -5.93
CA TRP A 77 -0.45 -5.36 -6.86
C TRP A 77 -1.70 -4.49 -6.88
N GLY A 78 -1.51 -3.18 -7.00
CA GLY A 78 -2.61 -2.23 -6.91
C GLY A 78 -2.29 -0.86 -7.47
N GLY A 79 -3.20 0.06 -7.18
CA GLY A 79 -2.97 1.49 -7.38
C GLY A 79 -3.02 2.21 -6.05
N TYR A 80 -2.52 3.44 -6.02
CA TYR A 80 -2.71 4.33 -4.89
C TYR A 80 -3.07 5.73 -5.35
N ILE A 81 -3.73 6.45 -4.45
CA ILE A 81 -3.93 7.89 -4.52
C ILE A 81 -3.44 8.50 -3.20
N GLY A 82 -2.85 9.67 -3.25
CA GLY A 82 -2.32 10.32 -2.07
C GLY A 82 -2.29 11.83 -2.19
N SER A 83 -2.07 12.45 -1.04
CA SER A 83 -1.72 13.86 -0.98
C SER A 83 -0.57 14.07 -0.01
N SER A 84 0.24 15.08 -0.24
CA SER A 84 1.32 15.43 0.67
C SER A 84 1.47 16.92 0.83
N ILE A 85 1.75 17.39 2.05
CA ILE A 85 2.15 18.77 2.31
C ILE A 85 3.67 18.77 2.45
N TYR A 86 4.34 19.38 1.48
CA TYR A 86 5.78 19.50 1.43
C TYR A 86 6.20 20.87 1.99
N PHE A 87 6.98 20.83 3.07
CA PHE A 87 7.72 21.95 3.61
C PHE A 87 9.15 21.85 3.09
N PRO A 88 9.56 22.66 2.10
CA PRO A 88 10.88 22.56 1.49
C PRO A 88 11.97 22.48 2.55
N THR A 89 12.90 21.52 2.40
CA THR A 89 14.05 21.28 3.29
C THR A 89 13.73 20.87 4.74
N ASN A 90 12.44 20.70 5.08
CA ASN A 90 12.03 20.44 6.44
C ASN A 90 11.30 19.11 6.58
N TRP A 91 10.08 19.02 6.07
CA TRP A 91 9.14 17.94 6.36
C TRP A 91 8.27 17.65 5.14
N LEU A 92 7.84 16.41 5.01
CA LEU A 92 6.82 15.97 4.07
C LEU A 92 5.76 15.24 4.88
N ILE A 93 4.55 15.79 4.94
CA ILE A 93 3.41 15.13 5.60
C ILE A 93 2.63 14.41 4.51
N ASN A 94 2.53 13.09 4.55
CA ASN A 94 1.87 12.29 3.53
C ASN A 94 0.59 11.66 4.05
N THR A 95 -0.38 11.54 3.16
CA THR A 95 -1.55 10.67 3.32
C THR A 95 -1.73 9.87 2.04
N ARG A 96 -1.90 8.55 2.13
CA ARG A 96 -2.04 7.69 0.94
C ARG A 96 -3.07 6.61 1.18
N LEU A 97 -3.91 6.37 0.17
CA LEU A 97 -4.86 5.28 0.11
C LEU A 97 -4.39 4.29 -0.97
N ASP A 98 -3.98 3.11 -0.54
CA ASP A 98 -3.56 2.01 -1.39
C ASP A 98 -4.72 1.02 -1.56
N MET A 99 -5.05 0.73 -2.82
CA MET A 99 -6.10 -0.21 -3.19
C MET A 99 -5.49 -1.36 -3.99
N PHE A 100 -5.40 -2.53 -3.37
CA PHE A 100 -4.80 -3.70 -4.00
C PHE A 100 -5.84 -4.57 -4.70
N ALA A 101 -5.41 -5.18 -5.80
CA ALA A 101 -6.16 -6.22 -6.48
C ALA A 101 -6.32 -7.43 -5.55
N SER A 102 -7.38 -8.18 -5.80
CA SER A 102 -7.63 -9.37 -5.01
C SER A 102 -6.79 -10.54 -5.48
N GLU A 103 -6.02 -11.11 -4.56
CA GLU A 103 -5.10 -12.21 -4.81
C GLU A 103 -5.59 -13.48 -4.12
N SER A 104 -5.25 -14.64 -4.68
CA SER A 104 -5.68 -15.92 -4.12
C SER A 104 -4.56 -16.94 -4.06
N LYS A 105 -4.58 -17.77 -3.01
CA LYS A 105 -3.63 -18.87 -2.82
C LYS A 105 -4.38 -20.15 -2.50
N ALA A 106 -3.96 -21.25 -3.12
CA ALA A 106 -4.50 -22.58 -2.86
C ALA A 106 -3.49 -23.39 -2.03
N ASN A 107 -3.98 -24.04 -0.98
CA ASN A 107 -3.24 -25.06 -0.25
C ASN A 107 -3.82 -26.43 -0.64
N LEU A 108 -3.12 -27.12 -1.55
CA LEU A 108 -3.57 -28.41 -2.10
C LEU A 108 -3.62 -29.52 -1.03
N ALA A 109 -2.69 -29.50 -0.06
CA ALA A 109 -2.65 -30.50 1.00
C ALA A 109 -3.84 -30.38 1.95
N ALA A 110 -4.34 -29.15 2.17
CA ALA A 110 -5.48 -28.88 3.03
C ALA A 110 -6.81 -28.75 2.25
N GLY A 111 -6.77 -28.80 0.91
CA GLY A 111 -7.94 -28.62 0.05
C GLY A 111 -8.60 -27.24 0.18
N THR A 112 -7.82 -26.20 0.49
CA THR A 112 -8.35 -24.87 0.80
C THR A 112 -7.89 -23.82 -0.23
N ARG A 113 -8.71 -22.79 -0.44
CA ARG A 113 -8.33 -21.61 -1.25
C ARG A 113 -8.72 -20.35 -0.50
N GLN A 114 -7.75 -19.48 -0.27
CA GLN A 114 -7.97 -18.15 0.31
C GLN A 114 -7.92 -17.09 -0.77
N LYS A 115 -8.75 -16.06 -0.61
CA LYS A 115 -8.74 -14.86 -1.45
C LYS A 115 -8.74 -13.63 -0.55
N LEU A 116 -7.75 -12.76 -0.71
CA LEU A 116 -7.61 -11.53 0.07
C LEU A 116 -7.64 -10.32 -0.86
N SER A 117 -8.08 -9.18 -0.34
CA SER A 117 -8.05 -7.89 -1.04
C SER A 117 -7.76 -6.81 0.01
N PRO A 118 -6.48 -6.53 0.30
CA PRO A 118 -6.12 -5.52 1.28
C PRO A 118 -6.38 -4.11 0.75
N VAL A 119 -6.70 -3.20 1.66
CA VAL A 119 -6.77 -1.76 1.45
C VAL A 119 -6.00 -1.11 2.58
N HIS A 120 -5.04 -0.25 2.24
CA HIS A 120 -4.25 0.46 3.24
C HIS A 120 -4.52 1.96 3.16
N PHE A 121 -4.61 2.59 4.32
CA PHE A 121 -4.57 4.03 4.44
C PHE A 121 -3.41 4.41 5.34
N SER A 122 -2.41 5.09 4.78
CA SER A 122 -1.19 5.49 5.49
C SER A 122 -1.17 6.99 5.75
N LEU A 123 -0.72 7.36 6.95
CA LEU A 123 -0.26 8.70 7.28
C LEU A 123 1.19 8.62 7.72
N SER A 124 2.03 9.50 7.19
CA SER A 124 3.44 9.61 7.58
C SER A 124 3.88 11.06 7.66
N VAL A 125 4.88 11.30 8.52
CA VAL A 125 5.61 12.56 8.57
C VAL A 125 7.07 12.24 8.36
N ASP A 126 7.61 12.71 7.24
CA ASP A 126 8.95 12.39 6.79
C ASP A 126 9.86 13.62 6.89
N LYS A 127 11.04 13.42 7.46
CA LYS A 127 12.11 14.42 7.45
C LYS A 127 12.75 14.43 6.07
N VAL A 128 12.77 15.60 5.43
CA VAL A 128 13.52 15.82 4.20
C VAL A 128 15.00 15.93 4.56
N LEU A 129 15.83 15.05 4.02
CA LEU A 129 17.27 14.95 4.36
C LEU A 129 18.16 15.69 3.36
N GLY A 130 17.69 15.86 2.12
CA GLY A 130 18.42 16.59 1.11
C GLY A 130 17.57 16.86 -0.12
N ASP A 131 18.02 17.85 -0.89
CA ASP A 131 17.52 18.17 -2.22
C ASP A 131 18.74 18.38 -3.13
N PHE A 132 18.96 17.47 -4.07
CA PHE A 132 20.06 17.54 -5.03
C PHE A 132 19.50 17.55 -6.44
N ASN A 133 19.67 18.64 -7.20
CA ASN A 133 19.24 18.73 -8.60
C ASN A 133 17.78 18.28 -8.81
N ALA A 134 16.86 18.84 -8.02
CA ALA A 134 15.43 18.53 -8.05
C ALA A 134 15.05 17.11 -7.56
N MET A 135 16.00 16.39 -6.96
CA MET A 135 15.76 15.12 -6.27
C MET A 135 15.74 15.35 -4.75
N SER A 136 14.56 15.23 -4.14
CA SER A 136 14.37 15.26 -2.69
C SER A 136 14.26 13.84 -2.14
N PHE A 137 14.83 13.58 -0.96
CA PHE A 137 14.70 12.27 -0.30
C PHE A 137 14.61 12.44 1.21
N GLY A 138 14.08 11.42 1.87
CA GLY A 138 13.87 11.49 3.31
C GLY A 138 13.43 10.18 3.94
N LEU A 139 13.30 10.25 5.25
CA LEU A 139 12.85 9.16 6.11
C LEU A 139 11.81 9.68 7.08
N GLY A 140 10.82 8.86 7.39
CA GLY A 140 9.75 9.21 8.30
C GLY A 140 9.13 8.04 9.00
N ALA A 141 8.13 8.38 9.79
CA ALA A 141 7.35 7.43 10.54
C ALA A 141 5.88 7.90 10.58
N GLY A 142 5.01 6.95 10.90
CA GLY A 142 3.59 7.23 10.98
C GLY A 142 2.77 6.01 11.35
N ALA A 143 1.57 5.94 10.80
CA ALA A 143 0.64 4.84 11.04
C ALA A 143 -0.02 4.41 9.74
N ILE A 144 -0.35 3.13 9.67
CA ILE A 144 -1.09 2.52 8.57
C ILE A 144 -2.32 1.83 9.13
N PHE A 145 -3.47 2.18 8.55
CA PHE A 145 -4.74 1.54 8.75
C PHE A 145 -4.90 0.51 7.64
N GLU A 146 -4.81 -0.75 7.99
CA GLU A 146 -5.05 -1.83 7.06
C GLU A 146 -6.44 -2.38 7.29
N ASN A 147 -7.20 -2.51 6.20
CA ASN A 147 -8.41 -3.30 6.15
C ASN A 147 -8.19 -4.46 5.17
N VAL A 148 -8.37 -5.69 5.64
CA VAL A 148 -8.38 -6.88 4.81
C VAL A 148 -9.80 -7.42 4.81
N ASN A 149 -10.38 -7.56 3.62
CA ASN A 149 -11.71 -8.14 3.47
C ASN A 149 -11.77 -9.57 4.03
N ASP A 150 -12.97 -10.00 4.44
CA ASP A 150 -13.26 -11.37 4.89
C ASP A 150 -12.74 -12.37 3.84
N GLY A 151 -11.73 -13.15 4.22
CA GLY A 151 -11.26 -14.27 3.42
C GLY A 151 -12.12 -15.48 3.70
N ASN A 152 -12.82 -16.03 2.71
CA ASN A 152 -13.52 -17.29 2.91
C ASN A 152 -12.51 -18.43 3.08
N MET A 153 -12.36 -18.95 4.30
CA MET A 153 -11.59 -20.16 4.56
C MET A 153 -12.48 -21.39 4.48
N TYR A 154 -12.30 -22.14 3.39
CA TYR A 154 -12.89 -23.47 3.23
C TYR A 154 -11.94 -24.47 3.87
N VAL A 155 -12.26 -25.00 5.05
CA VAL A 155 -11.55 -26.17 5.59
C VAL A 155 -12.39 -27.37 5.22
N THR A 156 -11.88 -28.33 4.43
CA THR A 156 -12.66 -29.55 4.16
C THR A 156 -12.21 -30.64 5.12
N LEU A 157 -12.99 -30.92 6.17
CA LEU A 157 -12.81 -32.11 7.03
C LEU A 157 -13.90 -33.15 6.71
N ALA A 158 -13.79 -33.78 5.53
CA ALA A 158 -14.49 -35.01 5.07
C ALA A 158 -16.05 -35.00 5.02
N PRO A 159 -16.70 -36.07 4.50
CA PRO A 159 -17.12 -36.17 3.09
C PRO A 159 -18.50 -35.59 2.76
N ASN A 160 -19.31 -35.20 3.75
CA ASN A 160 -20.75 -34.92 3.54
C ASN A 160 -21.24 -33.53 3.93
N ASN A 161 -20.41 -32.61 4.45
CA ASN A 161 -20.73 -31.18 4.51
C ASN A 161 -19.49 -30.35 4.88
N PRO A 162 -19.01 -29.43 4.03
CA PRO A 162 -17.71 -28.80 4.20
C PRO A 162 -17.75 -27.68 5.26
N PRO A 163 -16.76 -27.63 6.19
CA PRO A 163 -16.57 -26.49 7.07
C PRO A 163 -16.32 -25.18 6.27
N SER A 164 -17.27 -24.25 6.41
CA SER A 164 -17.11 -22.86 6.03
C SER A 164 -16.80 -22.08 7.31
N GLN A 165 -15.58 -21.58 7.46
CA GLN A 165 -15.31 -20.52 8.43
C GLN A 165 -14.57 -19.42 7.68
N SER A 166 -15.25 -18.31 7.44
CA SER A 166 -14.61 -17.08 6.98
C SER A 166 -13.56 -16.66 8.01
N VAL A 167 -12.33 -16.38 7.58
CA VAL A 167 -11.41 -15.59 8.36
C VAL A 167 -12.05 -14.22 8.48
N GLN A 168 -12.35 -13.80 9.70
CA GLN A 168 -12.93 -12.50 9.96
C GLN A 168 -11.99 -11.44 9.38
N GLY A 169 -12.52 -10.63 8.47
CA GLY A 169 -11.87 -9.47 7.91
C GLY A 169 -11.40 -8.59 9.04
N ARG A 170 -10.21 -8.04 8.87
CA ARG A 170 -9.48 -7.37 9.93
C ARG A 170 -9.29 -5.92 9.56
N THR A 171 -9.62 -5.04 10.49
CA THR A 171 -9.11 -3.67 10.50
C THR A 171 -8.05 -3.57 11.60
N ARG A 172 -6.84 -3.13 11.26
CA ARG A 172 -5.77 -2.89 12.23
C ARG A 172 -5.10 -1.55 12.00
N ILE A 173 -4.49 -1.03 13.05
CA ILE A 173 -3.67 0.17 13.03
C ILE A 173 -2.29 -0.24 13.49
N ASP A 174 -1.30 -0.08 12.62
CA ASP A 174 0.09 -0.43 12.90
C ASP A 174 0.99 0.79 12.69
N PRO A 175 2.10 0.91 13.44
CA PRO A 175 3.16 1.86 13.13
C PRO A 175 3.77 1.58 11.75
N LEU A 176 4.22 2.65 11.13
CA LEU A 176 4.83 2.67 9.82
C LEU A 176 6.19 3.37 9.93
N VAL A 177 7.20 2.83 9.25
CA VAL A 177 8.42 3.57 8.90
C VAL A 177 8.50 3.69 7.39
N GLU A 178 8.89 4.86 6.89
CA GLU A 178 8.83 5.19 5.47
C GLU A 178 10.12 5.84 5.00
N ALA A 179 10.56 5.49 3.80
CA ALA A 179 11.56 6.19 3.04
C ALA A 179 10.93 6.69 1.74
N PHE A 180 11.29 7.90 1.32
CA PHE A 180 10.83 8.42 0.03
C PHE A 180 11.97 9.01 -0.79
N VAL A 181 11.79 8.96 -2.10
CA VAL A 181 12.58 9.70 -3.08
C VAL A 181 11.61 10.36 -4.06
N MET A 182 11.78 11.64 -4.29
CA MET A 182 10.97 12.45 -5.18
C MET A 182 11.88 13.15 -6.18
N TYR A 183 11.58 13.03 -7.47
CA TYR A 183 12.28 13.75 -8.53
C TYR A 183 11.30 14.66 -9.26
N ARG A 184 11.57 15.96 -9.23
CA ARG A 184 10.79 16.98 -9.94
C ARG A 184 11.43 17.22 -11.31
N PHE A 185 10.69 16.88 -12.37
CA PHE A 185 11.16 17.02 -13.75
C PHE A 185 10.56 18.25 -14.47
N ASP A 186 9.53 18.86 -13.89
CA ASP A 186 8.94 20.12 -14.34
C ASP A 186 8.48 20.95 -13.13
N ASN A 187 8.11 22.21 -13.32
CA ASN A 187 7.75 23.15 -12.26
C ASN A 187 6.70 22.59 -11.29
N ASN A 188 5.70 21.90 -11.84
CA ASN A 188 4.59 21.33 -11.07
C ASN A 188 4.57 19.80 -11.07
N PHE A 189 5.37 19.13 -11.90
CA PHE A 189 5.32 17.67 -12.03
C PHE A 189 6.56 16.98 -11.46
N GLY A 190 6.32 15.87 -10.78
CA GLY A 190 7.37 15.00 -10.29
C GLY A 190 6.97 13.53 -10.31
N VAL A 191 7.97 12.67 -10.12
CA VAL A 191 7.81 11.26 -9.77
C VAL A 191 8.17 11.11 -8.31
N LYS A 192 7.41 10.30 -7.56
CA LYS A 192 7.72 9.96 -6.17
C LYS A 192 7.65 8.46 -5.98
N PHE A 193 8.65 7.95 -5.29
CA PHE A 193 8.74 6.58 -4.83
C PHE A 193 8.72 6.57 -3.31
N ASN A 194 7.92 5.69 -2.73
CA ASN A 194 7.87 5.44 -1.29
C ASN A 194 8.13 3.96 -1.02
N ALA A 195 8.98 3.68 -0.04
CA ALA A 195 9.18 2.36 0.54
C ALA A 195 8.82 2.42 2.02
N ALA A 196 7.77 1.70 2.39
CA ALA A 196 7.13 1.72 3.68
C ALA A 196 7.18 0.33 4.31
N TYR A 197 7.59 0.23 5.57
CA TYR A 197 7.49 -1.00 6.34
C TYR A 197 6.49 -0.84 7.47
N GLN A 198 5.46 -1.67 7.45
CA GLN A 198 4.46 -1.78 8.49
C GLN A 198 4.97 -2.67 9.62
N ILE A 199 5.09 -2.09 10.81
CA ILE A 199 5.55 -2.79 12.00
C ILE A 199 4.32 -3.42 12.66
N PRO A 200 4.21 -4.76 12.73
CA PRO A 200 3.04 -5.37 13.31
C PRO A 200 3.02 -5.17 14.83
N LEU A 201 1.99 -4.53 15.37
CA LEU A 201 1.73 -4.53 16.81
C LEU A 201 0.68 -5.60 17.15
N ASN A 202 1.00 -6.47 18.10
CA ASN A 202 0.10 -7.53 18.59
C ASN A 202 -0.42 -8.50 17.49
N ASN A 203 0.29 -8.62 16.36
CA ASN A 203 -0.10 -9.52 15.29
C ASN A 203 0.57 -10.91 15.48
N LYS A 204 -0.24 -11.95 15.63
CA LYS A 204 0.23 -13.34 15.73
C LYS A 204 0.53 -13.98 14.36
N PHE A 205 0.18 -13.29 13.27
CA PHE A 205 0.07 -13.86 11.93
C PHE A 205 1.12 -13.31 10.94
N SER A 206 1.57 -12.07 11.11
CA SER A 206 2.55 -11.45 10.22
C SER A 206 3.67 -10.78 11.00
N ASN A 207 4.88 -10.86 10.44
CA ASN A 207 6.11 -10.19 10.86
C ASN A 207 6.22 -8.77 10.31
N GLY A 208 5.24 -8.32 9.53
CA GLY A 208 5.14 -7.00 8.92
C GLY A 208 4.85 -7.07 7.44
N ASP A 209 4.68 -5.90 6.83
CA ASP A 209 4.36 -5.78 5.41
C ASP A 209 5.25 -4.70 4.78
N LEU A 210 5.87 -5.01 3.65
CA LEU A 210 6.62 -4.05 2.84
C LEU A 210 5.69 -3.48 1.77
N ASN A 211 5.44 -2.19 1.83
CA ASN A 211 4.62 -1.45 0.89
C ASN A 211 5.50 -0.55 0.03
N LEU A 212 5.40 -0.69 -1.29
CA LEU A 212 6.12 0.11 -2.28
C LEU A 212 5.13 0.88 -3.14
N ASN A 213 5.38 2.17 -3.34
CA ASN A 213 4.53 3.02 -4.16
C ASN A 213 5.40 3.80 -5.15
N LEU A 214 4.96 3.86 -6.41
CA LEU A 214 5.59 4.68 -7.44
C LEU A 214 4.50 5.44 -8.18
N GLY A 215 4.55 6.76 -8.12
CA GLY A 215 3.53 7.59 -8.74
C GLY A 215 4.03 8.91 -9.28
N LEU A 216 3.16 9.54 -10.05
CA LEU A 216 3.33 10.92 -10.50
C LEU A 216 2.68 11.83 -9.47
N ASN A 217 3.31 12.97 -9.22
CA ASN A 217 2.77 14.02 -8.37
C ASN A 217 2.59 15.32 -9.17
N TYR A 218 1.57 16.07 -8.80
CA TYR A 218 1.34 17.44 -9.23
C TYR A 218 1.38 18.38 -8.02
N SER A 219 2.15 19.46 -8.13
CA SER A 219 2.47 20.39 -7.05
C SER A 219 1.69 21.70 -7.18
N PHE A 220 1.09 22.16 -6.09
CA PHE A 220 0.45 23.46 -5.96
C PHE A 220 1.13 24.28 -4.85
N PRO A 221 1.46 25.56 -5.07
CA PRO A 221 1.88 26.44 -3.98
C PRO A 221 0.70 26.74 -3.04
N ILE A 222 0.94 26.74 -1.72
CA ILE A 222 -0.05 26.99 -0.66
C ILE A 222 0.46 27.85 0.49
#